data_AF-A0A533WXX0-F1
#
_entry.id   AF-A0A533WXX0-F1
#
_cell.length_a   1.000
_cell.length_b   1.000
_cell.length_c   1.000
_cell.angle_alpha   90.00
_cell.angle_beta   90.00
_cell.angle_gamma   90.00
#
_symmetry.space_group_name_H-M   'P 1'
#
loop_
_entity.id
_entity.type
_entity.pdbx_description
1 polymer ?
#
loop_
_entity_poly.entity_id
_entity_poly.type
_entity_poly.pdbx_seq_one_letter_code
_entity_poly.pdbx_strand_id
1 'polypeptide(L)'
;MDRYITIFAVSLMLLVSVGGVSYAQQASSAPNYTMTSTSLIISGDGSTGVNQTLSLPQNVTSVGLPLFAKQVGNVLAVNQDGSPVSYSIDGGNITLYTLGATRVSLSYDTDALTTKQGTVWKMT
;
A
#
# COMPACT_ATOMS: atom_id res chain seq x y z
N MET A 1 -6.08 39.48 -58.18
CA MET A 1 -5.33 39.60 -56.90
C MET A 1 -5.24 38.19 -56.32
N ASP A 2 -4.53 37.28 -57.00
CA ASP A 2 -4.77 35.82 -56.87
C ASP A 2 -3.46 35.01 -56.82
N ARG A 3 -2.49 35.42 -55.99
CA ARG A 3 -1.21 34.68 -55.92
C ARG A 3 -0.48 34.66 -54.57
N TYR A 4 -1.17 35.04 -53.48
CA TYR A 4 -0.61 34.95 -52.13
C TYR A 4 -1.46 34.13 -51.15
N ILE A 5 -2.70 33.76 -51.53
CA ILE A 5 -3.60 32.97 -50.67
C ILE A 5 -3.37 31.45 -50.82
N THR A 6 -2.65 31.01 -51.86
CA THR A 6 -2.33 29.59 -52.09
C THR A 6 -1.08 29.08 -51.38
N ILE A 7 -0.28 29.96 -50.74
CA ILE A 7 0.94 29.53 -50.01
C ILE A 7 0.65 29.20 -48.54
N PHE A 8 -0.48 29.64 -47.98
CA PHE A 8 -0.85 29.29 -46.60
C PHE A 8 -1.46 27.89 -46.45
N ALA A 9 -1.77 27.20 -47.55
CA ALA A 9 -2.41 25.88 -47.53
C ALA A 9 -1.42 24.68 -47.46
N VAL A 10 -0.10 24.90 -47.49
CA VAL A 10 0.87 23.79 -47.64
C VAL A 10 1.87 23.66 -46.47
N SER A 11 1.89 24.58 -45.49
CA SER A 11 2.94 24.57 -44.45
C SER A 11 2.48 24.24 -43.02
N LEU A 12 1.38 23.51 -42.84
CA LEU A 12 1.03 22.94 -41.53
C LEU A 12 0.76 21.43 -41.59
N MET A 13 1.53 20.71 -42.38
CA MET A 13 1.81 19.28 -42.14
C MET A 13 3.17 19.17 -41.44
N LEU A 14 3.22 19.58 -40.17
CA LEU A 14 4.34 19.24 -39.29
C LEU A 14 3.87 18.16 -38.31
N LEU A 15 4.17 16.92 -38.68
CA LEU A 15 4.47 15.80 -37.79
C LEU A 15 3.60 15.70 -36.52
N VAL A 16 2.46 14.99 -36.63
CA VAL A 16 2.00 14.20 -35.49
C VAL A 16 3.00 13.05 -35.36
N SER A 17 4.10 13.30 -34.64
CA SER A 17 4.86 12.20 -34.07
C SER A 17 3.88 11.41 -33.23
N VAL A 18 3.59 10.19 -33.65
CA VAL A 18 3.03 9.15 -32.78
C VAL A 18 4.09 8.94 -31.70
N GLY A 19 4.07 9.81 -30.69
CA GLY A 19 4.81 9.63 -29.47
C GLY A 19 4.26 8.34 -28.90
N GLY A 20 5.06 7.27 -29.00
CA GLY A 20 4.74 6.00 -28.40
C GLY A 20 4.29 6.29 -26.97
N VAL A 21 3.02 6.01 -26.70
CA VAL A 21 2.54 5.88 -25.33
C VAL A 21 3.24 4.66 -24.78
N SER A 22 4.45 4.88 -24.25
CA SER A 22 5.11 3.96 -23.38
C SER A 22 4.24 3.88 -22.14
N TYR A 23 3.29 2.96 -22.12
CA TYR A 23 2.73 2.49 -20.86
C TYR A 23 3.91 1.87 -20.12
N ALA A 24 4.53 2.63 -19.23
CA ALA A 24 5.44 2.06 -18.26
C ALA A 24 4.61 1.03 -17.49
N GLN A 25 4.72 -0.24 -17.87
CA GLN A 25 4.20 -1.32 -17.07
C GLN A 25 4.98 -1.23 -15.77
N GLN A 26 4.30 -0.75 -14.73
CA GLN A 26 4.81 -0.77 -13.37
C GLN A 26 5.02 -2.25 -13.06
N ALA A 27 6.26 -2.73 -13.18
CA ALA A 27 6.62 -4.06 -12.74
C ALA A 27 6.37 -4.06 -11.24
N SER A 28 5.26 -4.66 -10.82
CA SER A 28 4.99 -4.95 -9.42
C SER A 28 6.03 -5.98 -8.99
N SER A 29 7.17 -5.50 -8.50
CA SER A 29 8.15 -6.34 -7.80
C SER A 29 7.38 -7.15 -6.76
N ALA A 30 7.56 -8.48 -6.79
CA ALA A 30 6.94 -9.33 -5.79
C ALA A 30 7.33 -8.82 -4.39
N PRO A 31 6.38 -8.76 -3.43
CA PRO A 31 6.70 -8.35 -2.07
C PRO A 31 7.81 -9.24 -1.51
N ASN A 32 8.81 -8.63 -0.85
CA ASN A 32 9.92 -9.35 -0.21
C ASN A 32 9.50 -10.04 1.11
N TYR A 33 8.25 -10.48 1.18
CA TYR A 33 7.67 -11.16 2.34
C TYR A 33 6.50 -12.05 1.90
N THR A 34 6.18 -13.04 2.72
CA THR A 34 4.97 -13.85 2.62
C THR A 34 4.10 -13.56 3.85
N MET A 35 2.83 -13.22 3.63
CA MET A 35 1.85 -13.12 4.71
C MET A 35 1.46 -14.53 5.15
N THR A 36 1.86 -14.93 6.36
CA THR A 36 1.59 -16.28 6.88
C THR A 36 0.32 -16.35 7.71
N SER A 37 -0.10 -15.24 8.32
CA SER A 37 -1.33 -15.16 9.10
C SER A 37 -1.93 -13.76 9.06
N THR A 38 -3.26 -13.68 9.11
CA THR A 38 -4.01 -12.44 9.35
C THR A 38 -5.24 -12.80 10.16
N SER A 39 -5.43 -12.11 11.28
CA SER A 39 -6.57 -12.28 12.19
C SER A 39 -7.16 -10.91 12.52
N LEU A 40 -8.49 -10.83 12.51
CA LEU A 40 -9.25 -9.63 12.88
C LEU A 40 -10.15 -10.01 14.05
N ILE A 41 -10.07 -9.24 15.13
CA ILE A 41 -10.89 -9.42 16.34
C ILE A 41 -11.78 -8.19 16.45
N ILE A 42 -13.06 -8.36 16.18
CA ILE A 42 -14.06 -7.28 16.26
C ILE A 42 -14.65 -7.27 17.67
N SER A 43 -14.50 -6.15 18.36
CA SER A 43 -15.05 -5.89 19.68
C SER A 43 -16.49 -5.39 19.61
N GLY A 44 -17.24 -5.51 20.71
CA GLY A 44 -18.65 -5.10 20.79
C GLY A 44 -18.88 -3.60 20.64
N ASP A 45 -17.83 -2.78 20.75
CA ASP A 45 -17.84 -1.34 20.53
C ASP A 45 -17.46 -0.94 19.09
N GLY A 46 -17.24 -1.92 18.20
CA GLY A 46 -16.89 -1.70 16.80
C GLY A 46 -15.38 -1.58 16.53
N SER A 47 -14.55 -1.47 17.57
CA SER A 47 -13.09 -1.49 17.40
C SER A 47 -12.63 -2.84 16.86
N THR A 48 -11.63 -2.83 15.99
CA THR A 48 -11.07 -4.04 15.39
C THR A 48 -9.58 -4.13 15.67
N GLY A 49 -9.17 -5.15 16.42
CA GLY A 49 -7.77 -5.53 16.56
C GLY A 49 -7.33 -6.36 15.37
N VAL A 50 -6.23 -5.97 14.73
CA VAL A 50 -5.63 -6.67 13.59
C VAL A 50 -4.31 -7.27 14.00
N ASN A 51 -4.11 -8.56 13.72
CA ASN A 51 -2.85 -9.28 13.95
C ASN A 51 -2.40 -9.93 12.65
N GLN A 52 -1.17 -9.62 12.23
CA GLN A 52 -0.57 -10.13 10.99
C GLN A 52 0.79 -10.73 11.28
N THR A 53 1.15 -11.79 10.56
CA THR A 53 2.48 -12.40 10.64
C THR A 53 3.10 -12.47 9.26
N LEU A 54 4.30 -11.93 9.14
CA LEU A 54 5.10 -11.90 7.93
C LEU A 54 6.25 -12.90 8.07
N SER A 55 6.53 -13.65 7.01
CA SER A 55 7.75 -14.43 6.82
C SER A 55 8.63 -13.72 5.79
N LEU A 56 9.90 -13.48 6.10
CA LEU A 56 10.83 -12.74 5.27
C LEU A 56 12.13 -13.51 5.03
N PRO A 57 12.77 -13.35 3.86
CA PRO A 57 14.17 -13.72 3.68
C PRO A 57 15.11 -12.93 4.63
N GLN A 58 16.22 -13.55 5.05
CA GLN A 58 17.19 -12.96 5.99
C GLN A 58 17.87 -11.68 5.48
N ASN A 59 17.86 -11.41 4.18
CA ASN A 59 18.51 -10.24 3.58
C ASN A 59 17.58 -9.02 3.47
N VAL A 60 16.35 -9.10 3.98
CA VAL A 60 15.41 -7.98 3.95
C VAL A 60 15.63 -7.10 5.17
N THR A 61 16.08 -5.86 4.94
CA THR A 61 16.35 -4.87 5.99
C THR A 61 15.15 -3.97 6.28
N SER A 62 14.23 -3.84 5.33
CA SER A 62 12.95 -3.17 5.51
C SER A 62 11.88 -3.74 4.58
N VAL A 63 10.62 -3.66 5.00
CA VAL A 63 9.47 -4.08 4.21
C VAL A 63 8.32 -3.10 4.36
N GLY A 64 7.71 -2.72 3.24
CA GLY A 64 6.48 -1.95 3.22
C GLY A 64 5.27 -2.86 3.02
N LEU A 65 4.19 -2.62 3.75
CA LEU A 65 2.91 -3.27 3.52
C LEU A 65 1.74 -2.32 3.78
N PRO A 66 0.60 -2.50 3.08
CA PRO A 66 -0.61 -1.77 3.37
C PRO A 66 -1.21 -2.22 4.71
N LEU A 67 -1.69 -1.25 5.46
CA LEU A 67 -2.58 -1.45 6.59
C LEU A 67 -4.03 -1.54 6.08
N PHE A 68 -4.91 -2.19 6.83
CA PHE A 68 -6.33 -2.24 6.47
C PHE A 68 -7.08 -0.92 6.75
N ALA A 69 -6.41 0.07 7.33
CA ALA A 69 -6.96 1.40 7.59
C ALA A 69 -5.89 2.49 7.43
N LYS A 70 -6.34 3.71 7.12
CA LYS A 70 -5.46 4.90 7.07
C LYS A 70 -5.09 5.46 8.44
N GLN A 71 -5.90 5.15 9.44
CA GLN A 71 -5.67 5.56 10.82
C GLN A 71 -5.73 4.30 11.69
N VAL A 72 -4.64 4.05 12.39
CA VAL A 72 -4.46 2.90 13.26
C VAL A 72 -3.87 3.37 14.59
N GLY A 73 -4.25 2.71 15.66
CA GLY A 73 -3.72 2.91 17.01
C GLY A 73 -2.97 1.68 17.51
N ASN A 74 -2.31 1.82 18.66
CA ASN A 74 -1.71 0.71 19.41
C ASN A 74 -0.80 -0.20 18.56
N VAL A 75 -0.05 0.39 17.64
CA VAL A 75 0.78 -0.36 16.69
C VAL A 75 2.00 -0.93 17.40
N LEU A 76 2.16 -2.24 17.30
CA LEU A 76 3.31 -2.99 17.79
C LEU A 76 3.79 -3.96 16.71
N ALA A 77 5.08 -3.91 16.43
CA ALA A 77 5.76 -4.89 15.59
C ALA A 77 6.86 -5.56 16.40
N VAL A 78 6.93 -6.89 16.38
CA VAL A 78 7.95 -7.68 17.07
C VAL A 78 8.56 -8.72 16.14
N ASN A 79 9.85 -9.01 16.29
CA ASN A 79 10.55 -10.03 15.51
C ASN A 79 10.31 -11.45 16.06
N GLN A 80 10.98 -12.45 15.47
CA GLN A 80 10.88 -13.86 15.90
C GLN A 80 11.30 -14.09 17.38
N ASP A 81 12.11 -13.20 17.95
CA ASP A 81 12.61 -13.29 19.33
C ASP A 81 11.74 -12.47 20.31
N GLY A 82 10.63 -11.89 19.84
CA GLY A 82 9.76 -11.02 20.63
C GLY A 82 10.32 -9.61 20.86
N SER A 83 11.42 -9.25 20.19
CA SER A 83 12.02 -7.92 20.30
C SER A 83 11.29 -6.90 19.41
N PRO A 84 11.07 -5.65 19.88
CA PRO A 84 10.43 -4.62 19.08
C PRO A 84 11.15 -4.35 17.75
N VAL A 85 10.37 -4.18 16.69
CA VAL A 85 10.84 -3.77 15.36
C VAL A 85 10.45 -2.31 15.14
N SER A 86 11.41 -1.50 14.70
CA SER A 86 11.14 -0.09 14.38
C SER A 86 10.26 0.03 13.15
N TYR A 87 9.40 1.06 13.10
CA TYR A 87 8.51 1.29 11.97
C TYR A 87 8.24 2.77 11.72
N SER A 88 7.73 3.08 10.52
CA SER A 88 7.15 4.37 10.17
C SER A 88 5.83 4.15 9.42
N ILE A 89 4.84 5.02 9.66
CA ILE A 89 3.53 4.96 9.01
C ILE A 89 3.34 6.21 8.18
N ASP A 90 2.94 6.02 6.93
CA ASP A 90 2.53 7.09 6.01
C ASP A 90 1.16 6.75 5.43
N GLY A 91 0.13 7.42 5.94
CA GLY A 91 -1.26 7.13 5.63
C GLY A 91 -1.63 5.67 5.94
N GLY A 92 -2.08 4.94 4.92
CA GLY A 92 -2.47 3.53 5.03
C GLY A 92 -1.35 2.54 4.81
N ASN A 93 -0.08 2.97 4.84
CA ASN A 93 1.07 2.09 4.63
C ASN A 93 2.00 2.13 5.85
N ILE A 94 2.53 0.98 6.23
CA ILE A 94 3.57 0.85 7.25
C ILE A 94 4.86 0.34 6.61
N THR A 95 5.98 0.93 7.00
CA THR A 95 7.33 0.42 6.70
C THR A 95 7.92 -0.13 7.99
N LEU A 96 8.28 -1.41 7.99
CA LEU A 96 8.93 -2.11 9.09
C LEU A 96 10.43 -2.19 8.79
N TYR A 97 11.28 -1.74 9.71
CA TYR A 97 12.75 -1.82 9.60
C TYR A 97 13.23 -3.11 10.25
N THR A 98 13.18 -4.20 9.49
CA THR A 98 13.35 -5.59 9.97
C THR A 98 14.78 -5.97 10.32
N LEU A 99 15.79 -5.27 9.77
CA LEU A 99 17.21 -5.54 10.01
C LEU A 99 17.61 -7.03 9.85
N GLY A 100 16.98 -7.74 8.92
CA GLY A 100 17.23 -9.16 8.65
C GLY A 100 16.37 -10.15 9.46
N ALA A 101 15.39 -9.68 10.23
CA ALA A 101 14.41 -10.56 10.88
C ALA A 101 13.66 -11.42 9.85
N THR A 102 13.50 -12.71 10.15
CA THR A 102 12.84 -13.69 9.26
C THR A 102 11.36 -13.83 9.54
N ARG A 103 10.90 -13.35 10.69
CA ARG A 103 9.49 -13.27 11.04
C ARG A 103 9.21 -11.96 11.75
N VAL A 104 8.12 -11.31 11.37
CA VAL A 104 7.58 -10.15 12.09
C VAL A 104 6.11 -10.37 12.38
N SER A 105 5.72 -10.19 13.64
CA SER A 105 4.32 -10.10 14.07
C SER A 105 3.95 -8.64 14.22
N LEU A 106 2.96 -8.19 13.46
CA LEU A 106 2.42 -6.83 13.48
C LEU A 106 1.02 -6.87 14.09
N SER A 107 0.78 -6.06 15.11
CA SER A 107 -0.54 -5.85 15.72
C SER A 107 -0.90 -4.37 15.76
N TYR A 108 -2.15 -4.04 15.54
CA TYR A 108 -2.68 -2.68 15.63
C TYR A 108 -4.20 -2.68 15.79
N ASP A 109 -4.75 -1.57 16.25
CA ASP A 109 -6.20 -1.37 16.38
C ASP A 109 -6.71 -0.35 15.36
N THR A 110 -7.95 -0.53 14.91
CA THR A 110 -8.64 0.45 14.07
C THR A 110 -10.15 0.36 14.21
N ASP A 111 -10.83 1.50 14.13
CA ASP A 111 -12.29 1.58 14.08
C ASP A 111 -12.83 1.63 12.65
N ALA A 112 -11.94 1.67 11.65
CA ALA A 112 -12.31 1.90 10.25
C ALA A 112 -12.87 0.66 9.53
N LEU A 113 -12.79 -0.52 10.14
CA LEU A 113 -13.22 -1.79 9.53
C LEU A 113 -14.68 -2.14 9.83
N THR A 114 -15.32 -1.44 10.76
CA THR A 114 -16.72 -1.64 11.06
C THR A 114 -17.50 -0.35 10.90
N THR A 115 -18.78 -0.50 10.58
CA THR A 115 -19.75 0.59 10.53
C THR A 115 -20.98 0.17 11.34
N LYS A 116 -21.51 1.08 12.16
CA LYS A 116 -22.73 0.83 12.93
C LYS A 116 -23.96 1.02 12.05
N GLN A 117 -24.82 0.02 11.96
CA GLN A 117 -26.14 0.11 11.32
C GLN A 117 -27.22 -0.24 12.34
N GLY A 118 -27.93 0.79 12.84
CA GLY A 118 -28.86 0.62 13.94
C GLY A 118 -28.15 0.14 15.21
N THR A 119 -28.52 -1.05 15.70
CA THR A 119 -27.94 -1.67 16.90
C THR A 119 -26.82 -2.67 16.60
N VAL A 120 -26.55 -2.97 15.33
CA VAL A 120 -25.55 -3.97 14.93
C VAL A 120 -24.33 -3.32 14.31
N TRP A 121 -23.16 -3.92 14.52
CA TRP A 121 -21.93 -3.59 13.80
C TRP A 121 -21.84 -4.44 12.55
N LYS A 122 -21.53 -3.81 11.42
CA LYS A 122 -21.31 -4.47 10.14
C LYS A 122 -19.86 -4.27 9.72
N MET A 123 -19.21 -5.33 9.27
CA MET A 123 -17.91 -5.23 8.60
C MET A 123 -18.08 -4.51 7.26
N THR A 124 -17.20 -3.56 6.99
CA THR A 124 -17.28 -2.69 5.80
C THR A 124 -16.81 -3.41 4.55
#